data_AF-A0A7Y0SBK5-F1
#
_entry.id   AF-A0A7Y0SBK5-F1
#
_cell.length_a   1.000
_cell.length_b   1.000
_cell.length_c   1.000
_cell.angle_alpha   90.00
_cell.angle_beta   90.00
_cell.angle_gamma   90.00
#
_symmetry.space_group_name_H-M   'P 1'
#
loop_
_entity.id
_entity.type
_entity.pdbx_description
1 polymer ?
#
loop_
_entity_poly.entity_id
_entity_poly.type
_entity_poly.pdbx_seq_one_letter_code
_entity_poly.pdbx_strand_id
1 'polypeptide(L)' 'MKVVWSPLALQKLGDAAEFISLDNPVAAENWVNEVFDKTELLSNMPEMGR' A
#
# COMPACT_ATOMS: atom_id res chain seq x y z
N MET A 1 1.16 2.38 -17.59
CA MET A 1 0.13 3.30 -17.04
C MET A 1 0.67 4.00 -15.81
N LYS A 2 0.17 5.19 -15.49
CA LYS A 2 0.60 5.91 -14.28
C LYS A 2 -0.29 5.50 -13.11
N VAL A 3 0.32 5.00 -12.03
CA VAL A 3 -0.37 4.74 -10.76
C VAL A 3 -0.54 6.06 -10.03
N VAL A 4 -1.77 6.37 -9.61
CA VAL A 4 -2.10 7.56 -8.83
C VAL A 4 -2.94 7.17 -7.63
N TRP A 5 -2.54 7.63 -6.45
CA TRP A 5 -3.25 7.38 -5.22
C TRP A 5 -4.18 8.56 -4.92
N SER A 6 -5.45 8.26 -4.61
CA SER A 6 -6.34 9.28 -4.09
C SER A 6 -5.96 9.63 -2.65
N PRO A 7 -6.25 10.85 -2.16
CA PRO A 7 -6.03 11.20 -0.76
C PRO A 7 -6.70 10.21 0.21
N LEU A 8 -7.91 9.74 -0.12
CA LEU A 8 -8.62 8.74 0.68
C LEU A 8 -7.90 7.39 0.73
N ALA A 9 -7.26 6.97 -0.36
CA ALA A 9 -6.51 5.71 -0.39
C ALA A 9 -5.27 5.78 0.51
N LEU A 10 -4.55 6.91 0.50
CA LEU A 10 -3.40 7.14 1.39
C LEU A 10 -3.83 7.22 2.87
N GLN A 11 -4.97 7.85 3.16
CA GLN A 11 -5.52 7.87 4.52
C GLN A 11 -5.80 6.45 5.01
N LYS A 12 -6.51 5.64 4.22
CA LYS A 12 -6.83 4.26 4.59
C LYS A 12 -5.58 3.37 4.77
N LEU A 13 -4.55 3.59 3.93
CA LEU A 13 -3.26 2.93 4.09
C LEU A 13 -2.62 3.29 5.43
N GLY A 14 -2.65 4.58 5.80
CA GLY A 14 -2.18 5.08 7.08
C GLY A 14 -2.93 4.50 8.27
N ASP A 15 -4.26 4.53 8.25
CA ASP A 15 -5.11 3.97 9.32
C ASP A 15 -4.81 2.48 9.57
N ALA A 16 -4.60 1.71 8.50
CA ALA A 16 -4.24 0.30 8.59
C ALA A 16 -2.82 0.09 9.15
N ALA A 17 -1.85 0.88 8.69
CA ALA A 17 -0.47 0.82 9.19
C ALA A 17 -0.40 1.21 10.68
N GLU A 18 -1.15 2.23 11.10
CA GLU A 18 -1.28 2.65 12.49
C GLU A 18 -1.83 1.49 13.33
N PHE A 19 -2.89 0.82 12.87
CA PHE A 19 -3.45 -0.33 13.57
C PHE A 19 -2.44 -1.48 13.71
N ILE A 20 -1.70 -1.83 12.64
CA ILE A 20 -0.65 -2.87 12.70
C ILE A 20 0.47 -2.47 13.67
N SER A 21 0.84 -1.18 13.68
CA SER A 21 1.92 -0.65 14.50
C SER A 21 1.66 -0.75 16.00
N LEU A 22 0.38 -0.86 16.41
CA LEU A 22 -0.01 -1.10 17.80
C LEU A 22 0.55 -2.42 18.35
N ASP A 23 0.76 -3.42 17.49
CA ASP A 23 1.37 -4.70 17.83
C ASP A 23 2.85 -4.76 17.41
N ASN A 24 3.14 -4.39 16.15
CA ASN A 24 4.48 -4.49 15.59
C ASN A 24 4.76 -3.37 14.57
N PRO A 25 5.52 -2.33 14.95
CA PRO A 25 5.82 -1.21 14.05
C PRO A 25 6.70 -1.62 12.86
N VAL A 26 7.57 -2.61 13.02
CA VAL A 26 8.41 -3.14 11.91
C VAL A 26 7.53 -3.87 10.89
N ALA A 27 6.52 -4.61 11.37
CA ALA A 27 5.55 -5.25 10.47
C ALA A 27 4.71 -4.20 9.71
N ALA A 28 4.32 -3.10 10.36
CA ALA A 28 3.60 -2.01 9.71
C ALA A 28 4.42 -1.37 8.59
N GLU A 29 5.69 -1.05 8.84
CA GLU A 29 6.60 -0.50 7.83
C GLU A 29 6.76 -1.45 6.64
N ASN A 30 7.06 -2.73 6.90
CA ASN A 30 7.22 -3.73 5.86
C ASN A 30 5.94 -3.89 5.02
N TRP A 31 4.77 -3.89 5.68
CA TRP A 31 3.48 -3.99 5.00
C TRP A 31 3.21 -2.79 4.09
N VAL A 32 3.50 -1.56 4.54
CA VAL A 32 3.35 -0.35 3.71
C VAL A 32 4.24 -0.44 2.48
N ASN A 33 5.51 -0.82 2.63
CA ASN A 33 6.44 -0.98 1.52
C ASN A 33 5.94 -2.04 0.53
N GLU A 34 5.48 -3.20 1.01
CA GLU A 34 4.94 -4.27 0.15
C GLU A 34 3.71 -3.81 -0.65
N VAL A 35 2.83 -2.99 -0.06
CA VAL A 35 1.70 -2.41 -0.79
C VAL A 35 2.18 -1.50 -1.91
N PHE A 36 3.14 -0.62 -1.65
CA PHE A 36 3.69 0.25 -2.70
C PHE A 36 4.37 -0.57 -3.81
N ASP A 37 5.21 -1.53 -3.46
CA ASP A 37 5.90 -2.41 -4.41
C ASP A 37 4.90 -3.14 -5.32
N LYS A 38 3.85 -3.74 -4.73
CA LYS A 38 2.82 -4.45 -5.50
C LYS A 38 2.03 -3.51 -6.41
N THR A 39 1.71 -2.31 -5.96
CA THR A 39 0.96 -1.36 -6.79
C THR A 39 1.81 -0.75 -7.90
N GLU A 40 3.13 -0.62 -7.72
CA GLU A 40 4.03 -0.15 -8.78
C GLU A 40 4.00 -1.08 -9.99
N LEU A 41 3.86 -2.40 -9.78
CA LEU A 41 3.75 -3.38 -10.85
C LEU A 41 2.55 -3.13 -11.79
N LEU A 42 1.46 -2.52 -11.30
CA LEU A 42 0.29 -2.17 -12.11
C LEU A 42 0.61 -1.15 -13.21
N SER A 43 1.73 -0.42 -13.09
CA SER A 43 2.20 0.45 -14.15
C SER A 43 2.54 -0.33 -15.44
N ASN A 44 3.01 -1.56 -15.31
CA ASN A 44 3.40 -2.44 -16.42
C ASN A 44 2.42 -3.60 -16.64
N MET A 45 1.71 -4.04 -15.60
CA MET A 45 0.80 -5.18 -15.61
C MET A 45 -0.59 -4.80 -15.04
N PRO A 46 -1.32 -3.88 -15.69
CA PRO A 46 -2.54 -3.30 -15.11
C PRO A 46 -3.68 -4.30 -14.87
N GLU A 47 -3.67 -5.43 -15.57
CA GLU A 47 -4.70 -6.48 -15.46
C GLU A 47 -4.37 -7.57 -14.42
N MET A 48 -3.27 -7.42 -13.65
CA MET A 48 -2.81 -8.44 -12.69
C MET A 48 -3.71 -8.62 -11.46
N GLY A 49 -4.68 -7.73 -11.26
CA GLY A 49 -5.54 -7.69 -10.07
C GLY A 49 -6.87 -8.43 -10.19
N ARG A 50 -7.02 -9.34 -11.17
CA ARG A 50 -8.25 -10.13 -11.39
C ARG A 50 -8.17 -11.51 -10.74
#